data_AF-C6XK95-F1
#
_entry.id   AF-C6XK95-F1
#
_cell.length_a   1.000
_cell.length_b   1.000
_cell.length_c   1.000
_cell.angle_alpha   90.00
_cell.angle_beta   90.00
_cell.angle_gamma   90.00
#
_symmetry.space_group_name_H-M   'P 1'
#
loop_
_entity.id
_entity.type
_entity.pdbx_description
1 polymer ?
#
loop_
_entity_poly.entity_id
_entity_poly.type
_entity_poly.pdbx_seq_one_letter_code
_entity_poly.pdbx_strand_id
1 'polypeptide(L)'
;MASDFCTEDGAMRIKNKIEEYWKNRGYDVNINLVDAGFIPAMRSARTDIRSNMVNGMPTPGVGGSLRGSSEKNFDYAQRVDRQMMN
;
A
#
# COMPACT_ATOMS: atom_id res chain seq x y z
N MET A 1 14.79 23.46 -10.35
CA MET A 1 15.84 22.60 -9.79
C MET A 1 15.25 21.23 -9.54
N ALA A 2 15.83 20.17 -10.11
CA ALA A 2 15.35 18.80 -9.89
C ALA A 2 15.41 18.48 -8.41
N SER A 3 14.33 17.93 -7.85
CA SER A 3 14.33 17.43 -6.48
C SER A 3 15.32 16.27 -6.42
N ASP A 4 16.36 16.39 -5.59
CA ASP A 4 17.28 15.28 -5.36
C ASP A 4 16.56 14.19 -4.57
N PHE A 5 16.33 13.05 -5.21
CA PHE A 5 15.68 11.89 -4.62
C PHE A 5 16.67 10.80 -4.19
N CYS A 6 17.96 11.03 -4.41
CA CYS A 6 19.04 10.09 -4.11
C CYS A 6 19.63 10.32 -2.71
N THR A 7 18.87 10.95 -1.82
CA THR A 7 19.20 11.23 -0.41
C THR A 7 18.18 10.57 0.50
N GLU A 8 18.52 10.42 1.79
CA GLU A 8 17.57 9.92 2.81
C GLU A 8 16.29 10.78 2.87
N ASP A 9 16.45 12.11 2.82
CA ASP A 9 15.34 13.06 2.75
C ASP A 9 14.51 12.87 1.46
N GLY A 10 15.19 12.61 0.34
CA GLY A 10 14.57 12.29 -0.93
C GLY A 10 13.69 11.03 -0.86
N ALA A 11 14.21 9.98 -0.22
CA ALA A 11 13.48 8.74 0.02
C ALA A 11 12.26 8.97 0.94
N MET A 12 12.40 9.77 1.99
CA MET A 12 11.30 10.15 2.88
C MET A 12 10.20 10.93 2.13
N ARG A 13 10.59 11.85 1.25
CA ARG A 13 9.65 12.59 0.39
C ARG A 13 8.89 11.65 -0.56
N ILE A 14 9.56 10.66 -1.15
CA ILE A 14 8.91 9.66 -2.00
C ILE A 14 7.92 8.84 -1.19
N LYS A 15 8.32 8.34 -0.01
CA LYS A 15 7.42 7.62 0.92
C LYS A 15 6.15 8.42 1.18
N ASN A 16 6.29 9.65 1.67
CA ASN A 16 5.13 10.48 2.04
C ASN A 16 4.21 10.73 0.84
N LYS A 17 4.78 11.00 -0.33
CA LYS A 17 4.02 11.25 -1.56
C LYS A 17 3.18 10.04 -1.98
N ILE A 18 3.71 8.82 -1.87
CA ILE A 18 2.99 7.59 -2.23
C ILE A 18 1.86 7.31 -1.22
N GLU A 19 2.17 7.38 0.07
CA GLU A 19 1.18 7.12 1.14
C GLU A 19 0.03 8.14 1.09
N GLU A 20 0.35 9.43 0.93
CA GLU A 20 -0.66 10.50 0.81
C GLU A 20 -1.55 10.34 -0.44
N TYR A 21 -0.95 9.97 -1.58
CA TYR A 21 -1.69 9.77 -2.82
C TYR A 21 -2.81 8.72 -2.67
N TRP A 22 -2.51 7.60 -1.99
CA TRP A 22 -3.46 6.52 -1.79
C TRP A 22 -4.42 6.77 -0.63
N LYS A 23 -3.95 7.41 0.45
CA LYS A 23 -4.78 7.85 1.57
C LYS A 23 -5.91 8.76 1.11
N ASN A 24 -5.61 9.72 0.23
CA ASN A 24 -6.60 10.63 -0.36
C ASN A 24 -7.65 9.92 -1.23
N ARG A 25 -7.42 8.64 -1.58
CA ARG A 25 -8.32 7.77 -2.35
C ARG A 25 -8.99 6.68 -1.50
N GLY A 26 -8.80 6.72 -0.18
CA GLY A 26 -9.42 5.76 0.76
C GLY A 26 -8.66 4.45 0.93
N TYR A 27 -7.43 4.36 0.45
CA TYR A 27 -6.58 3.18 0.61
C TYR A 27 -5.51 3.46 1.67
N ASP A 28 -5.28 2.50 2.56
CA ASP A 28 -4.13 2.53 3.45
C ASP A 28 -3.00 1.67 2.83
N VAL A 29 -1.93 2.37 2.45
CA VAL A 29 -0.72 1.83 1.83
C VAL A 29 0.43 2.18 2.75
N ASN A 30 1.30 1.20 2.98
CA ASN A 30 2.48 1.37 3.81
C ASN A 30 3.74 1.26 2.97
N ILE A 31 4.63 2.24 3.13
CA ILE A 31 5.95 2.27 2.51
C ILE A 31 7.03 2.17 3.60
N ASN A 32 7.93 1.20 3.45
CA ASN A 32 9.08 1.04 4.33
C ASN A 32 10.36 1.49 3.62
N LEU A 33 11.14 2.32 4.32
CA LEU A 33 12.48 2.69 3.91
C LEU A 33 13.47 1.74 4.58
N VAL A 34 14.30 1.08 3.77
CA VAL A 34 15.31 0.15 4.27
C VAL A 34 16.67 0.64 3.80
N ASP A 35 17.46 1.15 4.74
CA ASP A 35 18.87 1.49 4.46
C ASP A 35 19.69 0.20 4.37
N ALA A 36 20.39 0.03 3.25
CA ALA A 36 21.28 -1.10 3.00
C ALA A 36 22.76 -0.75 3.20
N GLY A 37 23.09 0.50 3.52
CA GLY A 37 24.46 0.98 3.62
C GLY A 37 25.24 0.79 2.31
N PHE A 38 26.57 0.81 2.38
CA PHE A 38 27.43 0.65 1.20
C PHE A 38 27.51 -0.82 0.76
N ILE A 39 27.14 -1.08 -0.50
CA ILE A 39 27.21 -2.42 -1.11
C ILE A 39 28.43 -2.47 -2.05
N PRO A 40 29.50 -3.24 -1.72
CA PRO A 40 30.76 -3.22 -2.49
C PRO A 40 30.60 -3.58 -3.97
N ALA A 41 29.73 -4.54 -4.28
CA ALA A 41 29.48 -4.97 -5.67
C ALA A 41 28.86 -3.86 -6.53
N MET A 42 28.07 -2.97 -5.93
CA MET A 42 27.41 -1.84 -6.61
C MET A 42 28.23 -0.55 -6.55
N ARG A 43 29.21 -0.48 -5.63
CA ARG A 43 30.00 0.72 -5.32
C ARG A 43 29.13 1.93 -4.96
N SER A 44 27.99 1.67 -4.30
CA SER A 44 27.04 2.70 -3.88
C SER A 44 26.36 2.30 -2.58
N ALA A 45 25.95 3.30 -1.80
CA ALA A 45 24.92 3.11 -0.78
C ALA A 45 23.53 3.26 -1.41
N ARG A 46 22.52 2.62 -0.81
CA ARG A 46 21.13 2.75 -1.30
C ARG A 46 20.13 2.63 -0.17
N THR A 47 19.00 3.31 -0.36
CA THR A 47 17.80 3.16 0.45
C THR A 47 16.72 2.50 -0.40
N ASP A 48 16.29 1.31 -0.02
CA ASP A 48 15.22 0.58 -0.69
C ASP A 48 13.85 1.11 -0.23
N ILE A 49 12.94 1.31 -1.17
CA ILE A 49 11.54 1.68 -0.91
C ILE A 49 10.68 0.43 -1.13
N ARG A 50 10.05 -0.08 -0.07
CA ARG A 50 9.25 -1.33 -0.11
C ARG A 50 7.78 -1.06 0.21
N SER A 51 6.88 -1.41 -0.71
CA SER A 51 5.44 -1.23 -0.53
C SER A 51 4.72 -2.53 -0.20
N ASN A 52 3.63 -2.45 0.57
CA ASN A 52 2.66 -3.55 0.74
C ASN A 52 1.69 -3.74 -0.46
N MET A 53 1.82 -2.91 -1.50
CA MET A 53 1.02 -3.01 -2.72
C MET A 53 1.45 -4.19 -3.59
N VAL A 54 0.51 -4.74 -4.36
CA VAL A 54 0.77 -5.81 -5.33
C VAL A 54 0.63 -5.24 -6.72
N ASN A 55 1.70 -5.35 -7.53
CA ASN A 55 1.76 -4.77 -8.88
C ASN A 55 1.41 -3.26 -8.92
N GLY A 56 1.76 -2.53 -7.85
CA GLY A 56 1.47 -1.10 -7.71
C GLY A 56 0.04 -0.78 -7.27
N MET A 57 -0.80 -1.77 -6.99
CA MET A 57 -2.17 -1.59 -6.52
C MET A 57 -2.31 -1.94 -5.03
N PRO A 58 -3.08 -1.16 -4.24
CA PRO A 58 -3.40 -1.52 -2.87
C PRO A 58 -4.17 -2.85 -2.80
N THR A 59 -3.82 -3.71 -1.86
CA THR A 59 -4.52 -4.99 -1.66
C THR A 59 -5.74 -4.80 -0.76
N PRO A 60 -6.92 -5.35 -1.12
CA PRO A 60 -8.05 -5.42 -0.21
C PRO A 60 -7.71 -6.43 0.89
N GLY A 61 -7.59 -5.99 2.15
CA GLY A 61 -7.52 -6.90 3.30
C GLY A 61 -6.32 -6.77 4.23
N VAL A 62 -5.26 -6.02 3.90
CA VAL A 62 -4.14 -5.76 4.84
C VAL A 62 -3.94 -4.26 5.11
N GLY A 63 -4.65 -3.40 4.36
CA GLY A 63 -4.66 -1.93 4.51
C GLY A 63 -5.63 -1.26 3.53
N GLY A 64 -5.96 -1.90 2.40
CA GLY A 64 -7.05 -1.42 1.54
C GLY A 64 -8.40 -1.61 2.25
N SER A 65 -8.91 -0.54 2.86
CA SER A 65 -10.18 -0.55 3.57
C SER A 65 -11.32 -0.99 2.63
N LEU A 66 -11.76 -2.21 2.84
CA LEU A 66 -13.06 -2.70 2.40
C LEU A 66 -14.15 -2.07 3.29
N ARG A 67 -14.20 -0.74 3.43
CA ARG A 67 -15.29 -0.04 4.12
C ARG A 67 -16.54 -0.01 3.22
N GLY A 68 -16.95 -1.19 2.75
CA GLY A 68 -18.08 -1.38 1.84
C GLY A 68 -18.32 -2.82 1.35
N SER A 69 -17.51 -3.82 1.72
CA SER A 69 -17.77 -5.22 1.32
C SER A 69 -18.21 -6.15 2.46
N SER A 70 -18.02 -5.79 3.73
CA SER A 70 -18.52 -6.61 4.85
C SER A 70 -20.05 -6.61 4.91
N GLU A 71 -20.70 -5.47 4.63
CA GLU A 71 -22.17 -5.35 4.68
C GLU A 71 -22.87 -6.09 3.53
N LYS A 72 -22.29 -6.06 2.32
CA LYS A 72 -22.89 -6.72 1.14
C LYS A 72 -22.82 -8.24 1.19
N ASN A 73 -21.77 -8.79 1.80
CA ASN A 73 -21.61 -10.24 1.93
C ASN A 73 -22.59 -10.85 2.95
N PHE A 74 -22.99 -10.10 3.97
CA PHE A 74 -23.96 -10.56 4.98
C PHE A 74 -25.40 -10.60 4.43
N ASP A 75 -25.80 -9.60 3.65
CA ASP A 75 -27.13 -9.54 2.99
C ASP A 75 -27.31 -10.64 1.93
N TYR A 76 -26.25 -11.00 1.19
CA TYR A 76 -26.31 -12.12 0.24
C TYR A 76 -26.55 -13.46 0.93
N ALA A 77 -25.81 -13.74 2.02
CA ALA A 77 -25.95 -14.97 2.81
C ALA A 77 -27.37 -15.12 3.39
N GLN A 78 -27.93 -14.04 3.95
CA GLN A 78 -29.30 -14.06 4.48
C GLN A 78 -30.37 -14.27 3.40
N ARG A 79 -30.14 -13.77 2.17
CA ARG A 79 -31.08 -13.96 1.05
C ARG A 79 -31.07 -15.38 0.51
N VAL A 80 -29.90 -16.02 0.41
CA VAL A 80 -29.81 -17.41 -0.06
C VAL A 80 -30.42 -18.39 0.94
N ASP A 81 -30.17 -18.21 2.24
CA ASP A 81 -30.77 -19.06 3.28
C ASP A 81 -32.30 -18.97 3.26
N ARG A 82 -32.86 -17.78 3.00
CA ARG A 82 -34.30 -17.56 2.88
C ARG A 82 -34.92 -18.20 1.63
N GLN A 83 -34.16 -18.34 0.54
CA GLN A 83 -34.64 -18.96 -0.70
C GLN A 83 -34.62 -20.50 -0.66
N MET A 84 -33.80 -21.12 0.20
CA MET A 84 -33.71 -22.58 0.31
C MET A 84 -34.69 -23.21 1.31
N MET A 85 -35.57 -22.42 1.93
CA MET A 85 -36.53 -22.86 2.94
C MET A 85 -37.99 -22.93 2.44
N ASN A 86 -38.22 -22.91 1.12
CA ASN A 86 -39.53 -23.15 0.51
C ASN A 86 -39.53 -24.43 -0.32
#